data_AF-A0A7Y5J254-F1
#
_entry.id   AF-A0A7Y5J254-F1
#
_cell.length_a   1.000
_cell.length_b   1.000
_cell.length_c   1.000
_cell.angle_alpha   90.00
_cell.angle_beta   90.00
_cell.angle_gamma   90.00
#
_symmetry.space_group_name_H-M   'P 1'
#
loop_
_entity.id
_entity.type
_entity.pdbx_description
1 polymer ?
#
loop_
_entity_poly.entity_id
_entity_poly.type
_entity_poly.pdbx_seq_one_letter_code
_entity_poly.pdbx_strand_id
1 'polypeptide(L)'
;MQRSIGQFLDSKNEPHTQKALQMLDRQTATLESSNQSLDKQINTLKKEVDLAERHATLMQQLYEKGASSEEDKENAEAAYLRYLRELEAKKSEILVNRLSIERIGSERVGLERNADERFRTETLLLKERAARLLAAIQVWKQNYCLIAPVPGVVFTEGAWASQQYIQAGAPAFTILPASSSVATARTFIAPEGLGKVKPGAPVQLRLDAFPYKEYGVLEGVVRNISPVPSGIGEKQMNYLAEIELTGNLVTTYGITLPSQQEMPATARIITEKRSLLARIFDQFLDAYYNRE
;
A
#
# COMPACT_ATOMS: atom_id res chain seq x y z
N MET A 1 20.15 -16.61 2.09
CA MET A 1 19.10 -15.78 2.71
C MET A 1 19.43 -15.41 4.18
N GLN A 2 19.96 -16.33 5.01
CA GLN A 2 20.34 -16.05 6.41
C GLN A 2 21.41 -14.95 6.62
N ARG A 3 22.37 -14.77 5.70
CA ARG A 3 23.38 -13.70 5.82
C ARG A 3 22.81 -12.27 5.75
N SER A 4 21.68 -12.07 5.08
CA SER A 4 21.12 -10.72 4.84
C SER A 4 20.37 -10.14 6.04
N ILE A 5 19.77 -10.98 6.89
CA ILE A 5 19.04 -10.49 8.08
C ILE A 5 20.03 -10.21 9.23
N GLY A 6 21.10 -11.00 9.35
CA GLY A 6 22.20 -10.71 10.27
C GLY A 6 22.85 -9.35 9.99
N GLN A 7 23.15 -9.07 8.71
CA GLN A 7 23.67 -7.77 8.27
C GLN A 7 22.71 -6.61 8.58
N PHE A 8 21.40 -6.82 8.50
CA PHE A 8 20.41 -5.79 8.86
C PHE A 8 20.38 -5.50 10.36
N LEU A 9 20.44 -6.54 11.21
CA LEU A 9 20.46 -6.36 12.67
C LEU A 9 21.78 -5.72 13.15
N ASP A 10 22.89 -6.04 12.48
CA ASP A 10 24.20 -5.45 12.74
C ASP A 10 24.29 -4.00 12.23
N SER A 11 23.51 -3.59 11.22
CA SER A 11 23.61 -2.26 10.62
C SER A 11 23.22 -1.09 11.56
N LYS A 12 22.38 -1.34 12.57
CA LYS A 12 22.01 -0.31 13.57
C LYS A 12 23.04 -0.18 14.70
N ASN A 13 23.89 -1.17 14.87
CA ASN A 13 24.88 -1.29 15.94
C ASN A 13 26.20 -1.81 15.36
N GLU A 14 26.65 -1.27 14.21
CA GLU A 14 27.89 -1.73 13.59
C GLU A 14 29.01 -1.53 14.62
N PRO A 15 29.58 -2.61 15.19
CA PRO A 15 30.53 -2.50 16.28
C PRO A 15 31.77 -1.70 15.83
N HIS A 16 32.03 -1.71 14.53
CA HIS A 16 33.09 -0.96 13.87
C HIS A 16 32.81 0.54 13.80
N THR A 17 31.60 0.95 13.42
CA THR A 17 31.22 2.36 13.35
C THR A 17 31.16 2.98 14.75
N GLN A 18 30.60 2.27 15.73
CA GLN A 18 30.62 2.74 17.13
C GLN A 18 32.04 2.82 17.69
N LYS A 19 32.90 1.83 17.43
CA LYS A 19 34.31 1.89 17.85
C LYS A 19 35.06 3.04 17.18
N ALA A 20 34.79 3.30 15.90
CA ALA A 20 35.40 4.42 15.18
C ALA A 20 34.97 5.77 15.78
N LEU A 21 33.67 5.97 16.03
CA LEU A 21 33.16 7.18 16.69
C LEU A 21 33.77 7.37 18.08
N GLN A 22 33.86 6.31 18.90
CA GLN A 22 34.53 6.37 20.20
C GLN A 22 36.02 6.73 20.11
N MET A 23 36.71 6.25 19.06
CA MET A 23 38.11 6.60 18.83
C MET A 23 38.25 8.09 18.47
N LEU A 24 37.38 8.61 17.61
CA LEU A 24 37.35 10.04 17.27
C LEU A 24 37.03 10.90 18.49
N ASP A 25 36.05 10.50 19.31
CA ASP A 25 35.70 11.23 20.55
C ASP A 25 36.88 11.28 21.53
N ARG A 26 37.63 10.17 21.68
CA ARG A 26 38.84 10.13 22.50
C ARG A 26 39.95 11.04 21.96
N GLN A 27 40.12 11.11 20.63
CA GLN A 27 41.10 12.00 20.00
C GLN A 27 40.75 13.46 20.25
N THR A 28 39.47 13.84 20.06
CA THR A 28 38.97 15.19 20.35
C THR A 28 39.21 15.54 21.82
N ALA A 29 38.82 14.69 22.76
CA ALA A 29 39.02 14.93 24.20
C ALA A 29 40.51 15.11 24.57
N THR A 30 41.40 14.36 23.91
CA THR A 30 42.85 14.49 24.12
C THR A 30 43.37 15.84 23.64
N LEU A 31 42.93 16.31 22.46
CA LEU A 31 43.30 17.61 21.91
C LEU A 31 42.72 18.77 22.73
N GLU A 32 41.48 18.63 23.23
CA GLU A 32 40.86 19.60 24.13
C GLU A 32 41.61 19.73 25.45
N SER A 33 41.99 18.60 26.06
CA SER A 33 42.82 18.60 27.26
C SER A 33 44.20 19.22 26.99
N SER A 34 44.78 19.00 25.82
CA SER A 34 46.03 19.65 25.40
C SER A 34 45.87 21.16 25.29
N ASN A 35 44.82 21.63 24.62
CA ASN A 35 44.49 23.06 24.51
C ASN A 35 44.29 23.70 25.89
N GLN A 36 43.60 23.03 26.81
CA GLN A 36 43.42 23.53 28.17
C GLN A 36 44.75 23.68 28.94
N SER A 37 45.71 22.79 28.70
CA SER A 37 47.07 22.90 29.25
C SER A 37 47.85 24.05 28.62
N LEU A 38 47.78 24.18 27.29
CA LEU A 38 48.40 25.28 26.53
C LEU A 38 47.85 26.64 26.93
N ASP A 39 46.54 26.77 27.17
CA ASP A 39 45.94 28.02 27.66
C ASP A 39 46.49 28.44 29.02
N LYS A 40 46.73 27.48 29.93
CA LYS A 40 47.39 27.76 31.21
C LYS A 40 48.82 28.26 31.01
N GLN A 41 49.58 27.63 30.11
CA GLN A 41 50.95 28.05 29.77
C GLN A 41 50.97 29.44 29.15
N ILE A 42 50.06 29.72 28.21
CA ILE A 42 49.88 31.05 27.59
C ILE A 42 49.60 32.12 28.65
N ASN A 43 48.78 31.83 29.66
CA ASN A 43 48.49 32.80 30.72
C ASN A 43 49.72 33.11 31.59
N THR A 44 50.60 32.13 31.81
CA THR A 44 51.89 32.36 32.48
C THR A 44 52.82 33.16 31.57
N LEU A 45 52.98 32.75 30.31
CA LEU A 45 53.83 33.44 29.34
C LEU A 45 53.40 34.89 29.10
N LYS A 46 52.10 35.19 29.09
CA LYS A 46 51.62 36.57 28.99
C LYS A 46 52.16 37.47 30.11
N LYS A 47 52.28 36.94 31.34
CA LYS A 47 52.85 37.69 32.46
C LYS A 47 54.35 37.88 32.29
N GLU A 48 55.05 36.88 31.75
CA GLU A 48 56.49 36.97 31.45
C GLU A 48 56.77 37.98 30.34
N VAL A 49 55.95 37.99 29.28
CA VAL A 49 56.01 38.97 28.19
C VAL A 49 55.78 40.38 28.74
N ASP A 50 54.74 40.60 29.56
CA ASP A 50 54.45 41.90 30.18
C ASP A 50 55.60 42.37 31.10
N LEU A 51 56.19 41.46 31.89
CA LEU A 51 57.34 41.79 32.73
C LEU A 51 58.56 42.17 31.90
N ALA A 52 58.85 41.39 30.84
CA ALA A 52 59.97 41.64 29.95
C ALA A 52 59.80 42.93 29.13
N GLU A 53 58.57 43.25 28.71
CA GLU A 53 58.23 44.50 28.02
C GLU A 53 58.51 45.71 28.92
N ARG A 54 58.05 45.65 30.18
CA ARG A 54 58.31 46.70 31.18
C ARG A 54 59.80 46.85 31.46
N HIS A 55 60.54 45.75 31.54
CA HIS A 55 61.99 45.77 31.73
C HIS A 55 62.73 46.37 30.53
N ALA A 56 62.37 45.98 29.30
CA ALA A 56 62.94 46.55 28.07
C ALA A 56 62.67 48.05 27.97
N THR A 57 61.45 48.48 28.28
CA THR A 57 61.06 49.90 28.30
C THR A 57 61.86 50.69 29.34
N LEU A 58 62.04 50.15 30.55
CA LEU A 58 62.84 50.77 31.60
C LEU A 58 64.31 50.91 31.17
N MET A 59 64.89 49.85 30.60
CA MET A 59 66.29 49.84 30.18
C MET A 59 66.54 50.82 29.02
N GLN A 60 65.58 50.94 28.09
CA GLN A 60 65.59 51.98 27.06
C GLN A 60 65.66 53.38 27.68
N GLN A 61 64.82 53.67 28.68
CA GLN A 61 64.82 54.97 29.37
C GLN A 61 66.11 55.26 30.15
N LEU A 62 66.72 54.23 30.75
CA LEU A 62 67.99 54.37 31.47
C LEU A 62 69.15 54.61 30.51
N TYR A 63 69.17 53.94 29.36
CA TYR A 63 70.15 54.13 28.31
C TYR A 63 70.09 55.56 27.75
N GLU A 64 68.88 56.07 27.46
CA GLU A 64 68.67 57.47 27.02
C GLU A 64 69.18 58.51 28.03
N LYS A 65 69.19 58.16 29.32
CA LYS A 65 69.73 58.99 30.42
C LYS A 65 71.21 58.74 30.70
N GLY A 66 71.87 57.87 29.96
CA GLY A 66 73.28 57.48 30.15
C GLY A 66 73.56 56.65 31.40
N ALA A 67 72.51 56.04 31.99
CA ALA A 67 72.58 55.28 33.24
C ALA A 67 72.70 53.75 33.04
N SER A 68 72.66 53.26 31.81
CA SER A 68 72.88 51.85 31.45
C SER A 68 73.66 51.72 30.14
N SER A 69 74.20 50.53 29.85
CA SER A 69 74.89 50.26 28.60
C SER A 69 73.93 49.95 27.44
N GLU A 70 74.41 50.05 26.20
CA GLU A 70 73.67 49.64 25.00
C GLU A 70 73.41 48.11 24.99
N GLU A 71 74.40 47.33 25.46
CA GLU A 71 74.30 45.88 25.62
C GLU A 71 73.16 45.49 26.58
N ASP A 72 73.02 46.19 27.71
CA ASP A 72 71.94 45.94 28.67
C ASP A 72 70.55 46.17 28.05
N LYS A 73 70.42 47.25 27.25
CA LYS A 73 69.19 47.57 26.52
C LYS A 73 68.87 46.49 25.48
N GLU A 74 69.84 46.15 24.62
CA GLU A 74 69.64 45.13 23.59
C GLU A 74 69.31 43.76 24.19
N ASN A 75 69.94 43.39 25.31
CA ASN A 75 69.65 42.14 26.02
C ASN A 75 68.21 42.12 26.58
N ALA A 76 67.73 43.24 27.13
CA ALA A 76 66.35 43.34 27.61
C ALA A 76 65.33 43.25 26.47
N GLU A 77 65.59 43.92 25.34
CA GLU A 77 64.75 43.86 24.14
C GLU A 77 64.74 42.46 23.51
N ALA A 78 65.91 41.82 23.40
CA ALA A 78 66.04 40.45 22.90
C ALA A 78 65.27 39.44 23.78
N ALA A 79 65.29 39.61 25.11
CA ALA A 79 64.52 38.80 26.05
C ALA A 79 63.02 38.97 25.86
N TYR A 80 62.53 40.22 25.71
CA TYR A 80 61.13 40.50 25.41
C TYR A 80 60.68 39.82 24.10
N LEU A 81 61.42 40.02 23.02
CA LEU A 81 61.12 39.40 21.72
C LEU A 81 61.15 37.87 21.77
N ARG A 82 62.00 37.28 22.60
CA ARG A 82 62.04 35.83 22.83
C ARG A 82 60.73 35.33 23.44
N TYR A 83 60.28 35.93 24.54
CA TYR A 83 59.02 35.54 25.18
C TYR A 83 57.81 35.80 24.29
N LEU A 84 57.82 36.88 23.50
CA LEU A 84 56.76 37.18 22.54
C LEU A 84 56.64 36.09 21.47
N ARG A 85 57.77 35.66 20.87
CA ARG A 85 57.78 34.55 19.89
C ARG A 85 57.30 33.25 20.49
N GLU A 86 57.65 32.96 21.74
CA GLU A 86 57.21 31.75 22.43
C GLU A 86 55.68 31.78 22.71
N LEU A 87 55.14 32.94 23.10
CA LEU A 87 53.70 33.15 23.26
C LEU A 87 52.95 32.94 21.94
N GLU A 88 53.47 33.47 20.84
CA GLU A 88 52.90 33.29 19.50
C GLU A 88 52.94 31.82 19.04
N ALA A 89 54.06 31.13 19.29
CA ALA A 89 54.20 29.71 18.98
C ALA A 89 53.14 28.88 19.72
N LYS A 90 52.90 29.14 21.01
CA LYS A 90 51.85 28.45 21.79
C LYS A 90 50.43 28.75 21.32
N LYS A 91 50.15 30.00 20.93
CA LYS A 91 48.86 30.35 20.30
C LYS A 91 48.66 29.61 18.96
N SER A 92 49.71 29.51 18.16
CA SER A 92 49.68 28.76 16.89
C SER A 92 49.42 27.27 17.11
N GLU A 93 50.02 26.68 18.14
CA GLU A 93 49.78 25.28 18.55
C GLU A 93 48.29 25.02 18.87
N ILE A 94 47.65 25.92 19.63
CA ILE A 94 46.19 25.84 19.89
C ILE A 94 45.38 25.93 18.60
N LEU A 95 45.76 26.81 17.66
CA LEU A 95 45.06 26.96 16.39
C LEU A 95 45.12 25.67 15.56
N VAL A 96 46.29 25.04 15.48
CA VAL A 96 46.49 23.75 14.79
C VAL A 96 45.65 22.65 15.43
N ASN A 97 45.61 22.58 16.76
CA ASN A 97 44.76 21.62 17.47
C ASN A 97 43.27 21.88 17.20
N ARG A 98 42.83 23.14 17.18
CA ARG A 98 41.44 23.50 16.88
C ARG A 98 41.04 23.10 15.46
N LEU A 99 41.88 23.37 14.47
CA LEU A 99 41.67 22.89 13.09
C LEU A 99 41.59 21.36 13.02
N SER A 100 42.39 20.67 13.83
CA SER A 100 42.35 19.20 13.91
C SER A 100 41.04 18.70 14.52
N ILE A 101 40.52 19.36 15.57
CA ILE A 101 39.21 19.06 16.16
C ILE A 101 38.09 19.26 15.14
N GLU A 102 38.09 20.36 14.38
CA GLU A 102 37.09 20.62 13.33
C GLU A 102 37.12 19.55 12.22
N ARG A 103 38.32 19.11 11.81
CA ARG A 103 38.49 18.03 10.85
C ARG A 103 37.92 16.71 11.37
N ILE A 104 38.21 16.36 12.63
CA ILE A 104 37.66 15.16 13.30
C ILE A 104 36.13 15.26 13.40
N GLY A 105 35.60 16.45 13.73
CA GLY A 105 34.16 16.69 13.75
C GLY A 105 33.48 16.46 12.41
N SER A 106 34.09 16.95 11.32
CA SER A 106 33.60 16.70 9.96
C SER A 106 33.64 15.22 9.57
N GLU A 107 34.70 14.50 9.95
CA GLU A 107 34.82 13.06 9.74
C GLU A 107 33.75 12.28 10.50
N ARG A 108 33.50 12.67 11.76
CA ARG A 108 32.45 12.09 12.62
C ARG A 108 31.06 12.23 11.98
N VAL A 109 30.70 13.43 11.52
CA VAL A 109 29.42 13.69 10.83
C VAL A 109 29.32 12.87 9.54
N GLY A 110 30.41 12.72 8.79
CA GLY A 110 30.46 11.88 7.60
C GLY A 110 30.19 10.40 7.90
N LEU A 111 30.81 9.86 8.96
CA LEU A 111 30.58 8.48 9.40
C LEU A 111 29.15 8.24 9.86
N GLU A 112 28.59 9.15 10.66
CA GLU A 112 27.19 9.06 11.12
C GLU A 112 26.22 9.06 9.94
N ARG A 113 26.40 9.97 8.97
CA ARG A 113 25.58 10.03 7.76
C ARG A 113 25.65 8.74 6.93
N ASN A 114 26.86 8.21 6.72
CA ASN A 114 27.06 6.99 5.96
C ASN A 114 26.37 5.78 6.63
N ALA A 115 26.41 5.69 7.95
CA ALA A 115 25.73 4.64 8.70
C ALA A 115 24.20 4.73 8.54
N ASP A 116 23.65 5.94 8.67
CA ASP A 116 22.22 6.20 8.47
C ASP A 116 21.74 5.87 7.06
N GLU A 117 22.49 6.26 6.03
CA GLU A 117 22.17 5.97 4.63
C GLU A 117 22.18 4.47 4.33
N ARG A 118 23.18 3.74 4.85
CA ARG A 118 23.24 2.28 4.75
C ARG A 118 22.04 1.63 5.42
N PHE A 119 21.73 2.03 6.65
CA PHE A 119 20.59 1.50 7.39
C PHE A 119 19.27 1.71 6.65
N ARG A 120 19.05 2.90 6.10
CA ARG A 120 17.86 3.22 5.30
C ARG A 120 17.76 2.36 4.04
N THR A 121 18.86 2.20 3.33
CA THR A 121 18.94 1.41 2.09
C THR A 121 18.63 -0.06 2.36
N GLU A 122 19.25 -0.65 3.37
CA GLU A 122 19.01 -2.04 3.76
C GLU A 122 17.56 -2.26 4.26
N THR A 123 17.01 -1.29 5.00
CA THR A 123 15.60 -1.33 5.43
C THR A 123 14.66 -1.37 4.23
N LEU A 124 14.91 -0.53 3.23
CA LEU A 124 14.09 -0.47 2.02
C LEU A 124 14.17 -1.79 1.24
N LEU A 125 15.38 -2.33 1.08
CA LEU A 125 15.62 -3.61 0.42
C LEU A 125 14.91 -4.77 1.14
N LEU A 126 14.93 -4.78 2.48
CA LEU A 126 14.24 -5.79 3.28
C LEU A 126 12.72 -5.72 3.06
N LYS A 127 12.14 -4.51 3.07
CA LYS A 127 10.71 -4.30 2.79
C LYS A 127 10.32 -4.77 1.40
N GLU A 128 11.14 -4.46 0.40
CA GLU A 128 10.92 -4.91 -0.98
C GLU A 128 10.94 -6.44 -1.08
N ARG A 129 11.92 -7.09 -0.45
CA ARG A 129 12.03 -8.55 -0.42
C ARG A 129 10.84 -9.20 0.29
N ALA A 130 10.38 -8.63 1.40
CA ALA A 130 9.20 -9.10 2.12
C ALA A 130 7.94 -8.98 1.26
N ALA A 131 7.74 -7.84 0.58
CA ALA A 131 6.61 -7.63 -0.32
C ALA A 131 6.63 -8.63 -1.50
N ARG A 132 7.80 -8.88 -2.09
CA ARG A 132 7.95 -9.90 -3.15
C ARG A 132 7.61 -11.31 -2.65
N LEU A 133 8.05 -11.67 -1.45
CA LEU A 133 7.73 -12.97 -0.86
C LEU A 133 6.22 -13.13 -0.63
N LEU A 134 5.56 -12.10 -0.08
CA LEU A 134 4.11 -12.09 0.12
C LEU A 134 3.35 -12.23 -1.21
N ALA A 135 3.77 -11.50 -2.25
CA ALA A 135 3.19 -11.62 -3.58
C ALA A 135 3.39 -13.03 -4.17
N ALA A 136 4.59 -13.61 -4.03
CA ALA A 136 4.86 -14.97 -4.48
C ALA A 136 4.00 -16.01 -3.74
N ILE A 137 3.80 -15.86 -2.43
CA ILE A 137 2.89 -16.71 -1.65
C ILE A 137 1.45 -16.57 -2.14
N GLN A 138 1.01 -15.35 -2.45
CA GLN A 138 -0.34 -15.12 -2.94
C GLN A 138 -0.58 -15.76 -4.31
N VAL A 139 0.38 -15.65 -5.24
CA VAL A 139 0.35 -16.35 -6.53
C VAL A 139 0.35 -17.86 -6.34
N TRP A 140 1.17 -18.37 -5.42
CA TRP A 140 1.18 -19.80 -5.09
C TRP A 140 -0.19 -20.27 -4.55
N LYS A 141 -0.81 -19.50 -3.65
CA LYS A 141 -2.16 -19.81 -3.16
C LYS A 141 -3.20 -19.80 -4.28
N GLN A 142 -3.14 -18.84 -5.20
CA GLN A 142 -4.07 -18.79 -6.34
C GLN A 142 -3.94 -20.01 -7.26
N ASN A 143 -2.72 -20.52 -7.45
CA ASN A 143 -2.46 -21.63 -8.35
C ASN A 143 -2.67 -23.01 -7.72
N TYR A 144 -2.45 -23.14 -6.41
CA TYR A 144 -2.37 -24.44 -5.75
C TYR A 144 -3.33 -24.62 -4.58
N CYS A 145 -4.07 -23.57 -4.17
CA CYS A 145 -5.12 -23.67 -3.16
C CYS A 145 -6.48 -23.42 -3.79
N LEU A 146 -7.37 -24.40 -3.69
CA LEU A 146 -8.79 -24.23 -4.06
C LEU A 146 -9.52 -23.58 -2.89
N ILE A 147 -9.73 -22.27 -2.97
CA ILE A 147 -10.39 -21.47 -1.92
C ILE A 147 -11.74 -21.00 -2.46
N ALA A 148 -12.80 -21.20 -1.70
CA ALA A 148 -14.12 -20.70 -2.05
C ALA A 148 -14.13 -19.15 -2.07
N PRO A 149 -14.54 -18.49 -3.18
CA PRO A 149 -14.58 -17.03 -3.26
C PRO A 149 -15.74 -16.42 -2.48
N VAL A 150 -16.77 -17.21 -2.15
CA VAL A 150 -17.98 -16.79 -1.43
C VAL A 150 -18.44 -17.88 -0.47
N PRO A 151 -19.10 -17.52 0.65
CA PRO A 151 -19.73 -18.50 1.54
C PRO A 151 -20.91 -19.17 0.82
N GLY A 152 -20.97 -20.49 0.91
CA GLY A 152 -21.95 -21.27 0.16
C GLY A 152 -21.84 -22.77 0.38
N VAL A 153 -22.67 -23.52 -0.34
CA VAL A 153 -22.64 -24.97 -0.37
C VAL A 153 -21.82 -25.43 -1.58
N VAL A 154 -20.92 -26.37 -1.38
CA VAL A 154 -20.06 -26.94 -2.43
C VAL A 154 -20.75 -28.13 -3.08
N PHE A 155 -20.85 -28.11 -4.40
CA PHE A 155 -21.35 -29.20 -5.24
C PHE A 155 -20.24 -29.75 -6.13
N THR A 156 -20.28 -31.06 -6.37
CA THR A 156 -19.30 -31.80 -7.18
C THR A 156 -20.02 -32.83 -8.06
N GLU A 157 -19.63 -32.95 -9.32
CA GLU A 157 -20.23 -33.89 -10.27
C GLU A 157 -19.62 -35.31 -10.21
N GLY A 158 -18.67 -35.57 -9.30
CA GLY A 158 -18.00 -36.87 -9.19
C GLY A 158 -17.37 -37.14 -7.82
N ALA A 159 -16.88 -38.37 -7.64
CA ALA A 159 -16.18 -38.80 -6.43
C ALA A 159 -14.76 -38.24 -6.39
N TRP A 160 -14.41 -37.60 -5.28
CA TRP A 160 -13.07 -37.06 -5.03
C TRP A 160 -12.24 -38.06 -4.22
N ALA A 161 -11.00 -38.29 -4.66
CA ALA A 161 -10.04 -39.10 -3.93
C ALA A 161 -8.77 -38.31 -3.62
N SER A 162 -8.09 -38.67 -2.52
CA SER A 162 -6.77 -38.13 -2.22
C SER A 162 -5.78 -38.49 -3.35
N GLN A 163 -4.86 -37.57 -3.66
CA GLN A 163 -3.83 -37.72 -4.70
C GLN A 163 -4.37 -37.87 -6.13
N GLN A 164 -5.62 -37.48 -6.38
CA GLN A 164 -6.18 -37.43 -7.72
C GLN A 164 -5.51 -36.33 -8.55
N TYR A 165 -5.08 -36.67 -9.76
CA TYR A 165 -4.59 -35.71 -10.74
C TYR A 165 -5.75 -34.87 -11.29
N ILE A 166 -5.56 -33.54 -11.36
CA ILE A 166 -6.54 -32.58 -11.86
C ILE A 166 -5.86 -31.73 -12.93
N GLN A 167 -6.50 -31.62 -14.09
CA GLN A 167 -6.01 -30.80 -15.18
C GLN A 167 -6.31 -29.32 -14.92
N ALA A 168 -5.35 -28.43 -15.19
CA ALA A 168 -5.56 -27.00 -15.09
C ALA A 168 -6.70 -26.53 -16.01
N GLY A 169 -7.60 -25.70 -15.47
CA GLY A 169 -8.77 -25.19 -16.18
C GLY A 169 -10.00 -26.09 -16.11
N ALA A 170 -9.88 -27.33 -15.60
CA ALA A 170 -11.04 -28.17 -15.36
C ALA A 170 -11.87 -27.63 -14.17
N PRO A 171 -13.21 -27.58 -14.28
CA PRO A 171 -14.05 -27.21 -13.14
C PRO A 171 -13.92 -28.25 -12.03
N ALA A 172 -13.50 -27.81 -10.84
CA ALA A 172 -13.33 -28.69 -9.68
C ALA A 172 -14.59 -28.74 -8.81
N PHE A 173 -15.11 -27.56 -8.46
CA PHE A 173 -16.22 -27.40 -7.53
C PHE A 173 -17.15 -26.30 -8.02
N THR A 174 -18.46 -26.49 -7.82
CA THR A 174 -19.46 -25.45 -8.01
C THR A 174 -19.90 -24.96 -6.63
N ILE A 175 -19.87 -23.64 -6.41
CA ILE A 175 -20.28 -23.06 -5.13
C ILE A 175 -21.61 -22.36 -5.33
N LEU A 176 -22.60 -22.80 -4.56
CA LEU A 176 -23.89 -22.14 -4.46
C LEU A 176 -23.83 -21.10 -3.33
N PRO A 177 -23.84 -19.79 -3.61
CA PRO A 177 -23.81 -18.77 -2.57
C PRO A 177 -25.03 -18.88 -1.66
N ALA A 178 -24.85 -18.67 -0.35
CA ALA A 178 -25.97 -18.70 0.60
C ALA A 178 -26.98 -17.55 0.40
N SER A 179 -26.60 -16.51 -0.36
CA SER A 179 -27.40 -15.32 -0.62
C SER A 179 -28.07 -15.36 -2.00
N SER A 180 -29.07 -16.22 -2.19
CA SER A 180 -30.03 -16.07 -3.30
C SER A 180 -31.41 -15.77 -2.73
N SER A 181 -31.60 -14.57 -2.19
CA SER A 181 -32.84 -14.20 -1.48
C SER A 181 -33.98 -13.75 -2.39
N VAL A 182 -33.85 -13.87 -3.71
CA VAL A 182 -34.96 -13.58 -4.65
C VAL A 182 -35.01 -14.67 -5.70
N ALA A 183 -36.09 -15.45 -5.71
CA ALA A 183 -36.35 -16.41 -6.77
C ALA A 183 -36.70 -15.62 -8.04
N THR A 184 -35.82 -15.67 -9.05
CA THR A 184 -36.05 -15.05 -10.36
C THR A 184 -36.20 -16.11 -11.43
N ALA A 185 -37.07 -15.84 -12.41
CA ALA A 185 -37.23 -16.65 -13.61
C ALA A 185 -36.76 -15.86 -14.83
N ARG A 186 -36.26 -16.57 -15.84
CA ARG A 186 -35.83 -15.98 -17.11
C ARG A 186 -36.67 -16.56 -18.23
N THR A 187 -37.12 -15.71 -19.15
CA THR A 187 -37.91 -16.14 -20.31
C THR A 187 -37.46 -15.42 -21.58
N PHE A 188 -37.71 -16.04 -22.72
CA PHE A 188 -37.42 -15.49 -24.04
C PHE A 188 -38.71 -14.99 -24.69
N ILE A 189 -38.69 -13.74 -25.15
CA ILE A 189 -39.81 -13.07 -25.81
C ILE A 189 -39.48 -12.94 -27.29
N ALA A 190 -40.38 -13.43 -28.15
CA ALA A 190 -40.26 -13.26 -29.59
C ALA A 190 -40.46 -11.80 -30.01
N PRO A 191 -39.79 -11.31 -31.07
CA PRO A 191 -39.88 -9.92 -31.54
C PRO A 191 -41.33 -9.45 -31.76
N GLU A 192 -42.19 -10.32 -32.26
CA GLU A 192 -43.58 -10.02 -32.63
C GLU A 192 -44.45 -9.63 -31.42
N GLY A 193 -44.01 -9.97 -30.20
CA GLY A 193 -44.70 -9.67 -28.95
C GLY A 193 -44.05 -8.57 -28.09
N LEU A 194 -42.82 -8.16 -28.42
CA LEU A 194 -42.01 -7.30 -27.56
C LEU A 194 -42.68 -5.94 -27.26
N GLY A 195 -43.28 -5.31 -28.27
CA GLY A 195 -43.90 -3.98 -28.12
C GLY A 195 -45.08 -3.93 -27.14
N LYS A 196 -45.65 -5.08 -26.76
CA LYS A 196 -46.77 -5.17 -25.80
C LYS A 196 -46.32 -5.51 -24.39
N VAL A 197 -45.07 -5.91 -24.19
CA VAL A 197 -44.52 -6.27 -22.88
C VAL A 197 -43.85 -5.07 -22.26
N LYS A 198 -44.22 -4.73 -21.03
CA LYS A 198 -43.64 -3.61 -20.26
C LYS A 198 -43.09 -4.12 -18.93
N PRO A 199 -42.02 -3.51 -18.41
CA PRO A 199 -41.64 -3.70 -17.01
C PRO A 199 -42.84 -3.45 -16.08
N GLY A 200 -43.03 -4.32 -15.09
CA GLY A 200 -44.18 -4.34 -14.18
C GLY A 200 -45.38 -5.16 -14.68
N ALA A 201 -45.35 -5.73 -15.89
CA ALA A 201 -46.42 -6.60 -16.36
C ALA A 201 -46.53 -7.87 -15.51
N PRO A 202 -47.75 -8.30 -15.10
CA PRO A 202 -47.92 -9.52 -14.33
C PRO A 202 -47.69 -10.76 -15.21
N VAL A 203 -47.06 -11.77 -14.64
CA VAL A 203 -46.66 -13.01 -15.30
C VAL A 203 -47.12 -14.21 -14.48
N GLN A 204 -47.71 -15.19 -15.16
CA GLN A 204 -48.00 -16.49 -14.58
C GLN A 204 -46.99 -17.51 -15.10
N LEU A 205 -46.31 -18.18 -14.19
CA LEU A 205 -45.31 -19.21 -14.48
C LEU A 205 -45.91 -20.58 -14.18
N ARG A 206 -45.97 -21.43 -15.21
CA ARG A 206 -46.39 -22.83 -15.11
C ARG A 206 -45.14 -23.70 -15.16
N LEU A 207 -44.84 -24.40 -14.08
CA LEU A 207 -43.70 -25.29 -14.02
C LEU A 207 -44.06 -26.62 -14.69
N ASP A 208 -43.21 -27.11 -15.57
CA ASP A 208 -43.53 -28.33 -16.34
C ASP A 208 -43.54 -29.57 -15.44
N ALA A 209 -42.69 -29.58 -14.40
CA ALA A 209 -42.64 -30.63 -13.38
C ALA A 209 -43.81 -30.62 -12.40
N PHE A 210 -44.61 -29.54 -12.36
CA PHE A 210 -45.73 -29.39 -11.43
C PHE A 210 -47.00 -28.99 -12.20
N PRO A 211 -47.85 -29.96 -12.59
CA PRO A 211 -49.05 -29.70 -13.39
C PRO A 211 -49.92 -28.61 -12.77
N TYR A 212 -50.14 -27.51 -13.51
CA TYR A 212 -50.82 -26.32 -12.99
C TYR A 212 -52.25 -26.56 -12.47
N LYS A 213 -52.89 -27.66 -12.90
CA LYS A 213 -54.23 -28.03 -12.44
C LYS A 213 -54.24 -28.50 -10.98
N GLU A 214 -53.15 -29.11 -10.53
CA GLU A 214 -53.01 -29.67 -9.19
C GLU A 214 -52.24 -28.73 -8.28
N TYR A 215 -51.18 -28.10 -8.80
CA TYR A 215 -50.25 -27.30 -8.01
C TYR A 215 -50.48 -25.78 -8.15
N GLY A 216 -51.34 -25.33 -9.06
CA GLY A 216 -51.53 -23.92 -9.37
C GLY A 216 -50.40 -23.33 -10.22
N VAL A 217 -50.30 -22.00 -10.24
CA VAL A 217 -49.24 -21.25 -10.95
C VAL A 217 -48.42 -20.41 -9.98
N LEU A 218 -47.17 -20.15 -10.34
CA LEU A 218 -46.36 -19.14 -9.67
C LEU A 218 -46.66 -17.76 -10.27
N GLU A 219 -46.79 -16.75 -9.41
CA GLU A 219 -47.03 -15.37 -9.83
C GLU A 219 -45.76 -14.54 -9.73
N GLY A 220 -45.52 -13.72 -10.75
CA GLY A 220 -44.40 -12.79 -10.78
C GLY A 220 -44.69 -11.57 -11.64
N VAL A 221 -43.70 -10.69 -11.72
CA VAL A 221 -43.74 -9.46 -12.51
C VAL A 221 -42.50 -9.36 -13.39
N VAL A 222 -42.67 -8.83 -14.60
CA VAL A 222 -41.52 -8.54 -15.48
C VAL A 222 -40.69 -7.44 -14.82
N ARG A 223 -39.47 -7.76 -14.39
CA ARG A 223 -38.55 -6.81 -13.76
C ARG A 223 -37.78 -6.02 -14.80
N ASN A 224 -37.22 -6.72 -15.78
CA ASN A 224 -36.39 -6.12 -16.81
C ASN A 224 -36.47 -6.90 -18.12
N ILE A 225 -36.25 -6.21 -19.24
CA ILE A 225 -36.16 -6.79 -20.58
C ILE A 225 -34.81 -6.36 -21.16
N SER A 226 -33.98 -7.32 -21.54
CA SER A 226 -32.68 -7.05 -22.16
C SER A 226 -32.88 -6.23 -23.44
N PRO A 227 -32.16 -5.11 -23.62
CA PRO A 227 -32.23 -4.32 -24.84
C PRO A 227 -31.53 -5.01 -26.01
N VAL A 228 -30.71 -6.03 -25.75
CA VAL A 228 -29.97 -6.78 -26.76
C VAL A 228 -30.62 -8.15 -26.94
N PRO A 229 -30.95 -8.56 -28.19
CA PRO A 229 -31.46 -9.91 -28.45
C PRO A 229 -30.38 -10.95 -28.17
N SER A 230 -30.79 -12.08 -27.58
CA SER A 230 -29.94 -13.23 -27.31
C SER A 230 -30.49 -14.42 -28.10
N GLY A 231 -29.64 -15.02 -28.94
CA GLY A 231 -30.04 -16.13 -29.79
C GLY A 231 -30.07 -17.46 -29.04
N ILE A 232 -31.17 -18.19 -29.14
CA ILE A 232 -31.19 -19.64 -28.93
C ILE A 232 -31.43 -20.26 -30.31
N GLY A 233 -30.39 -20.88 -30.87
CA GLY A 233 -30.42 -21.50 -32.20
C GLY A 233 -30.25 -20.51 -33.36
N GLU A 234 -29.85 -21.04 -34.52
CA GLU A 234 -29.31 -20.28 -35.66
C GLU A 234 -30.31 -19.36 -36.42
N LYS A 235 -31.55 -19.14 -35.94
CA LYS A 235 -32.55 -18.43 -36.77
C LYS A 235 -33.59 -17.54 -36.06
N GLN A 236 -33.55 -17.35 -34.74
CA GLN A 236 -34.53 -16.49 -34.05
C GLN A 236 -33.86 -15.55 -33.03
N MET A 237 -33.99 -14.25 -33.27
CA MET A 237 -33.56 -13.20 -32.34
C MET A 237 -34.63 -13.02 -31.27
N ASN A 238 -34.44 -13.58 -30.08
CA ASN A 238 -35.37 -13.42 -28.96
C ASN A 238 -34.81 -12.45 -27.91
N TYR A 239 -35.71 -11.78 -27.19
CA TYR A 239 -35.34 -10.85 -26.11
C TYR A 239 -35.46 -11.56 -24.76
N LEU A 240 -34.39 -11.48 -23.95
CA LEU A 240 -34.38 -12.06 -22.62
C LEU A 240 -35.14 -11.14 -21.64
N ALA A 241 -36.15 -11.67 -20.96
CA ALA A 241 -36.84 -10.98 -19.87
C ALA A 241 -36.60 -11.68 -18.54
N GLU A 242 -36.36 -10.88 -17.50
CA GLU A 242 -36.23 -11.33 -16.12
C GLU A 242 -37.55 -11.08 -15.38
N ILE A 243 -38.03 -12.12 -14.70
CA ILE A 243 -39.28 -12.13 -13.96
C ILE A 243 -38.96 -12.32 -12.49
N GLU A 244 -39.47 -11.42 -11.65
CA GLU A 244 -39.36 -11.48 -10.19
C GLU A 244 -40.62 -12.14 -9.62
N LEU A 245 -40.46 -13.19 -8.81
CA LEU A 245 -41.56 -13.92 -8.20
C LEU A 245 -42.13 -13.16 -6.99
N THR A 246 -43.43 -12.87 -6.99
CA THR A 246 -44.09 -12.04 -5.97
C THR A 246 -44.26 -12.78 -4.62
N GLY A 247 -44.31 -14.11 -4.65
CA GLY A 247 -44.49 -14.98 -3.47
C GLY A 247 -43.38 -16.01 -3.28
N ASN A 248 -42.18 -15.77 -3.82
CA ASN A 248 -41.12 -16.79 -3.95
C ASN A 248 -41.64 -18.05 -4.69
N LEU A 249 -41.50 -19.23 -4.10
CA LEU A 249 -41.91 -20.51 -4.67
C LEU A 249 -43.28 -20.99 -4.13
N VAL A 250 -44.11 -20.07 -3.65
CA VAL A 250 -45.47 -20.37 -3.22
C VAL A 250 -46.43 -20.21 -4.39
N THR A 251 -47.14 -21.27 -4.72
CA THR A 251 -48.13 -21.24 -5.81
C THR A 251 -49.41 -20.53 -5.39
N THR A 252 -50.26 -20.20 -6.36
CA THR A 252 -51.61 -19.65 -6.14
C THR A 252 -52.50 -20.53 -5.27
N TYR A 253 -52.18 -21.82 -5.11
CA TYR A 253 -52.89 -22.74 -4.23
C TYR A 253 -52.28 -22.82 -2.82
N GLY A 254 -51.28 -21.99 -2.52
CA GLY A 254 -50.60 -21.95 -1.22
C GLY A 254 -49.59 -23.08 -1.02
N ILE A 255 -49.19 -23.79 -2.08
CA ILE A 255 -48.22 -24.88 -2.00
C ILE A 255 -46.81 -24.31 -2.16
N THR A 256 -45.96 -24.53 -1.16
CA THR A 256 -44.53 -24.16 -1.22
C THR A 256 -43.76 -25.24 -1.98
N LEU A 257 -43.22 -24.89 -3.14
CA LEU A 257 -42.42 -25.80 -3.96
C LEU A 257 -40.97 -25.87 -3.46
N PRO A 258 -40.30 -27.03 -3.61
CA PRO A 258 -38.89 -27.15 -3.27
C PRO A 258 -38.05 -26.25 -4.18
N SER A 259 -37.07 -25.55 -3.60
CA SER A 259 -36.14 -24.72 -4.36
C SER A 259 -35.10 -25.58 -5.08
N GLN A 260 -35.44 -26.05 -6.28
CA GLN A 260 -34.48 -26.66 -7.20
C GLN A 260 -34.08 -25.63 -8.27
N GLN A 261 -32.81 -25.67 -8.69
CA GLN A 261 -32.32 -24.82 -9.76
C GLN A 261 -32.76 -25.38 -11.12
N GLU A 262 -33.01 -24.48 -12.07
CA GLU A 262 -33.32 -24.80 -13.47
C GLU A 262 -34.61 -25.61 -13.68
N MET A 263 -35.71 -25.20 -13.06
CA MET A 263 -37.02 -25.77 -13.40
C MET A 263 -37.53 -25.20 -14.74
N PRO A 264 -37.77 -26.04 -15.76
CA PRO A 264 -38.42 -25.58 -16.99
C PRO A 264 -39.84 -25.10 -16.68
N ALA A 265 -40.16 -23.93 -17.21
CA ALA A 265 -41.44 -23.28 -16.98
C ALA A 265 -41.93 -22.57 -18.25
N THR A 266 -43.23 -22.64 -18.46
CA THR A 266 -43.91 -21.81 -19.47
C THR A 266 -44.39 -20.50 -18.82
N ALA A 267 -43.85 -19.37 -19.29
CA ALA A 267 -44.23 -18.03 -18.83
C ALA A 267 -45.36 -17.44 -19.67
N ARG A 268 -46.44 -17.00 -19.02
CA ARG A 268 -47.55 -16.29 -19.65
C ARG A 268 -47.59 -14.84 -19.16
N ILE A 269 -47.13 -13.92 -20.00
CA ILE A 269 -47.10 -12.49 -19.72
C ILE A 269 -48.46 -11.87 -20.06
N ILE A 270 -49.04 -11.13 -19.11
CA ILE A 270 -50.34 -10.48 -19.28
C ILE A 270 -50.11 -9.04 -19.74
N THR A 271 -50.38 -8.77 -21.02
CA THR A 271 -50.09 -7.48 -21.67
C THR A 271 -51.25 -6.48 -21.59
N GLU A 272 -52.50 -6.94 -21.71
CA GLU A 272 -53.71 -6.11 -21.61
C GLU A 272 -54.90 -6.87 -21.00
N LYS A 273 -55.67 -6.21 -20.12
CA LYS A 273 -56.96 -6.72 -19.65
C LYS A 273 -58.05 -6.22 -20.62
N ARG A 274 -58.49 -7.07 -21.54
CA ARG A 274 -59.59 -6.73 -22.44
C ARG A 274 -60.93 -7.19 -21.87
N SER A 275 -61.93 -6.31 -21.94
CA SER A 275 -63.33 -6.67 -21.64
C SER A 275 -63.87 -7.58 -22.75
N LEU A 276 -64.64 -8.60 -22.39
CA LEU A 276 -65.28 -9.51 -23.37
C LEU A 276 -66.14 -8.75 -24.38
N LEU A 277 -66.78 -7.66 -23.93
CA LEU A 277 -67.62 -6.82 -24.77
C LEU A 277 -66.81 -6.09 -25.86
N ALA A 278 -65.60 -5.62 -25.52
CA ALA A 278 -64.71 -4.97 -26.48
C ALA A 278 -64.22 -5.96 -27.56
N ARG A 279 -63.99 -7.23 -27.21
CA ARG A 279 -63.56 -8.27 -28.16
C ARG A 279 -64.61 -8.60 -29.21
N ILE A 280 -65.89 -8.51 -28.85
CA ILE A 280 -67.00 -8.73 -29.78
C ILE A 280 -67.15 -7.51 -30.70
N PHE A 281 -67.07 -6.29 -30.15
CA PHE A 281 -67.19 -5.06 -30.94
C PHE A 281 -66.01 -4.83 -31.91
N ASP A 282 -64.78 -5.21 -31.57
CA ASP A 282 -63.63 -5.13 -32.47
C ASP A 282 -63.83 -5.99 -33.74
N GLN A 283 -64.44 -7.19 -33.63
CA GLN A 283 -64.77 -8.01 -34.80
C GLN A 283 -65.81 -7.35 -35.72
N PHE A 284 -66.73 -6.55 -35.16
CA PHE A 284 -67.70 -5.80 -35.96
C PHE A 284 -67.08 -4.53 -36.59
N LEU A 285 -66.18 -3.85 -35.88
CA LEU A 285 -65.48 -2.66 -36.37
C LEU A 285 -64.42 -2.99 -37.44
N ASP A 286 -63.64 -4.05 -37.28
CA ASP A 286 -62.68 -4.52 -38.29
C ASP A 286 -63.40 -4.99 -39.56
N ALA A 287 -64.59 -5.58 -39.44
CA ALA A 287 -65.42 -5.98 -40.58
C ALA A 287 -66.08 -4.78 -41.30
N TYR A 288 -66.28 -3.66 -40.61
CA TYR A 288 -66.85 -2.43 -41.17
C TYR A 288 -65.79 -1.52 -41.81
N TYR A 289 -64.57 -1.50 -41.27
CA TYR A 289 -63.47 -0.66 -41.78
C TYR A 289 -62.61 -1.31 -42.87
N ASN A 290 -62.60 -2.64 -43.02
CA ASN A 290 -61.89 -3.33 -44.12
C ASN A 290 -62.77 -3.54 -45.37
N ARG A 291 -63.69 -2.60 -45.64
CA ARG A 291 -64.52 -2.59 -46.84
C ARG A 291 -64.31 -1.31 -47.66
N GLU A 292 -63.06 -1.07 -48.04
CA GLU A 292 -62.67 -0.37 -49.29
C GLU A 292 -61.47 -1.09 -49.92
#